data_AF-A0A8C9WPI8-F1
#
_entry.id   AF-A0A8C9WPI8-F1
#
_cell.length_a   1.000
_cell.length_b   1.000
_cell.length_c   1.000
_cell.angle_alpha   90.00
_cell.angle_beta   90.00
_cell.angle_gamma   90.00
#
_symmetry.space_group_name_H-M   'P 1'
#
loop_
_entity.id
_entity.type
_entity.pdbx_description
1 polymer ?
#
loop_
_entity_poly.entity_id
_entity_poly.type
_entity_poly.pdbx_seq_one_letter_code
_entity_poly.pdbx_strand_id
1 'polypeptide(L)'
;NNLGVSWAGCALLLACISTGRALYFHIGETEKKCFIEEIPDETMVIGKYRTQLWDKQTGSFLPSTPGLGMHVEIKDPDTKIVLSRQYGSDGRFTFTSHTPGEHQICLHSNSTKMALFAGGKLYREERFRMTSESTNQRVLWWSITQTLILLVTGVWQMRHLKSFFEAKKLV
;
A
#
# COMPACT_ATOMS: atom_id res chain seq x y z
N ASN A 1 -6.03 8.83 47.89
CA ASN A 1 -6.15 7.97 46.68
C ASN A 1 -5.94 8.70 45.33
N ASN A 2 -5.51 9.97 45.29
CA ASN A 2 -5.37 10.72 44.02
C ASN A 2 -3.93 10.86 43.48
N LEU A 3 -2.90 10.40 44.20
CA LEU A 3 -1.52 10.47 43.72
C LEU A 3 -1.14 9.33 42.73
N GLY A 4 -1.84 8.19 42.74
CA GLY A 4 -1.53 7.05 41.87
C GLY A 4 -2.03 7.19 40.42
N VAL A 5 -3.09 7.99 40.19
CA VAL A 5 -3.70 8.18 38.86
C VAL A 5 -2.82 9.05 37.95
N SER A 6 -2.05 9.98 38.53
CA SER A 6 -1.17 10.89 37.78
C SER A 6 0.05 10.17 37.19
N TRP A 7 0.63 9.21 37.92
CA TRP A 7 1.78 8.43 37.46
C TRP A 7 1.40 7.40 36.39
N ALA A 8 0.22 6.78 36.52
CA ALA A 8 -0.31 5.86 35.50
C ALA A 8 -0.62 6.57 34.17
N GLY A 9 -1.15 7.80 34.22
CA GLY A 9 -1.40 8.63 33.04
C GLY A 9 -0.11 9.07 32.32
N CYS A 10 0.91 9.47 33.07
CA CYS A 10 2.23 9.81 32.52
C CYS A 10 2.95 8.59 31.91
N ALA A 11 2.83 7.41 32.53
CA ALA A 11 3.41 6.17 32.00
C ALA A 11 2.75 5.73 30.67
N LEU A 12 1.44 5.92 30.53
CA LEU A 12 0.69 5.64 29.28
C LEU A 12 1.06 6.62 28.16
N LEU A 13 1.31 7.89 28.47
CA LEU A 13 1.77 8.89 27.51
C LEU A 13 3.22 8.64 27.03
N LEU A 14 4.10 8.18 27.93
CA LEU A 14 5.47 7.78 27.59
C LEU A 14 5.54 6.50 26.75
N ALA A 15 4.59 5.57 26.94
CA ALA A 15 4.50 4.34 26.16
C ALA A 15 4.09 4.55 24.68
N CYS A 16 3.46 5.68 24.35
CA CYS A 16 3.03 6.02 22.99
C CYS A 16 4.16 6.50 22.07
N ILE A 17 5.38 6.70 22.58
CA ILE A 17 6.53 7.16 21.80
C ILE A 17 7.36 5.94 21.33
N SER A 18 6.72 4.96 20.72
CA SER A 18 7.44 3.99 19.89
C SER A 18 7.78 4.68 18.56
N THR A 19 8.88 5.42 18.53
CA THR A 19 9.41 5.96 17.27
C THR A 19 9.98 4.80 16.45
N GLY A 20 9.21 4.31 15.50
CA GLY A 20 9.72 3.42 14.46
C GLY A 20 10.73 4.18 13.62
N ARG A 21 12.03 3.94 13.86
CA ARG A 21 13.11 4.53 13.05
C ARG A 21 13.13 3.82 11.70
N ALA A 22 12.41 4.37 10.73
CA ALA A 22 12.55 4.02 9.31
C ALA A 22 13.36 5.11 8.61
N LEU A 23 14.40 4.72 7.87
CA LEU A 23 15.17 5.63 7.03
C LEU A 23 14.40 5.89 5.74
N TYR A 24 14.13 7.16 5.44
CA TYR A 24 13.50 7.58 4.19
C TYR A 24 14.44 8.47 3.39
N PHE A 25 14.60 8.18 2.11
CA PHE A 25 15.45 8.94 1.21
C PHE A 25 14.95 8.86 -0.23
N HIS A 26 15.36 9.82 -1.04
CA HIS A 26 15.05 9.87 -2.46
C HIS A 26 16.24 9.37 -3.29
N ILE A 27 15.93 8.70 -4.40
CA ILE A 27 16.89 8.20 -5.37
C ILE A 27 16.48 8.72 -6.75
N GLY A 28 17.38 9.41 -7.45
CA GLY A 28 17.19 9.81 -8.84
C GLY A 28 17.25 8.65 -9.85
N GLU A 29 16.91 8.91 -11.12
CA GLU A 29 16.80 7.88 -12.18
C GLU A 29 18.11 7.08 -12.43
N THR A 30 19.27 7.68 -12.20
CA THR A 30 20.60 7.05 -12.38
C THR A 30 21.44 7.13 -11.11
N GLU A 31 20.80 7.44 -9.99
CA GLU A 31 21.50 7.62 -8.74
C GLU A 31 21.64 6.29 -8.02
N LYS A 32 22.86 5.98 -7.58
CA LYS A 32 23.15 4.84 -6.73
C LYS A 32 23.42 5.32 -5.33
N LYS A 33 22.64 4.85 -4.35
CA LYS A 33 22.83 5.15 -2.94
C LYS A 33 23.52 3.96 -2.28
N CYS A 34 24.70 4.18 -1.73
CA CYS A 34 25.47 3.17 -1.03
C CYS A 34 25.61 3.53 0.44
N PHE A 35 25.41 2.54 1.29
CA PHE A 35 25.55 2.61 2.74
C PHE A 35 26.72 1.71 3.12
N ILE A 36 27.70 2.25 3.83
CA ILE A 36 28.87 1.52 4.30
C ILE A 36 28.61 1.20 5.77
N GLU A 37 28.60 -0.08 6.11
CA GLU A 37 28.33 -0.56 7.46
C GLU A 37 29.42 -1.54 7.88
N GLU A 38 29.93 -1.41 9.11
CA GLU A 38 30.89 -2.35 9.68
C GLU A 38 30.13 -3.57 10.24
N ILE A 39 30.37 -4.74 9.64
CA ILE A 39 29.65 -5.98 9.97
C ILE A 39 30.68 -7.03 10.43
N PRO A 40 30.46 -7.70 11.56
CA PRO A 40 31.33 -8.78 12.02
C PRO A 40 31.13 -10.07 11.21
N ASP A 41 32.04 -11.02 11.38
CA ASP A 41 31.98 -12.32 10.73
C ASP A 41 30.73 -13.13 11.11
N GLU A 42 30.30 -13.99 10.19
CA GLU A 42 29.15 -14.89 10.30
C GLU A 42 27.81 -14.21 10.65
N THR A 43 27.69 -12.91 10.43
CA THR A 43 26.49 -12.16 10.78
C THR A 43 25.50 -12.11 9.62
N MET A 44 24.24 -12.50 9.87
CA MET A 44 23.16 -12.40 8.91
C MET A 44 22.47 -11.04 9.00
N VAL A 45 22.49 -10.29 7.90
CA VAL A 45 21.85 -8.98 7.79
C VAL A 45 20.61 -9.07 6.91
N ILE A 46 19.51 -8.51 7.41
CA ILE A 46 18.22 -8.48 6.73
C ILE A 46 17.84 -7.03 6.45
N GLY A 47 17.76 -6.66 5.18
CA GLY A 47 17.24 -5.36 4.74
C GLY A 47 15.82 -5.49 4.22
N LYS A 48 14.89 -4.73 4.81
CA LYS A 48 13.53 -4.56 4.28
C LYS A 48 13.40 -3.17 3.67
N TYR A 49 12.86 -3.08 2.46
CA TYR A 49 12.66 -1.80 1.80
C TYR A 49 11.31 -1.75 1.09
N ARG A 50 10.81 -0.54 0.90
CA ARG A 50 9.61 -0.26 0.11
C ARG A 50 9.86 0.97 -0.76
N THR A 51 9.61 0.83 -2.05
CA THR A 51 9.74 1.92 -3.02
C THR A 51 8.38 2.52 -3.34
N GLN A 52 8.40 3.82 -3.62
CA GLN A 52 7.23 4.58 -4.05
C GLN A 52 7.66 5.42 -5.24
N LEU A 53 6.81 5.49 -6.26
CA LEU A 53 7.06 6.34 -7.43
C LEU A 53 6.44 7.71 -7.19
N TRP A 54 7.22 8.76 -7.34
CA TRP A 54 6.71 10.13 -7.34
C TRP A 54 6.13 10.46 -8.71
N ASP A 55 4.82 10.70 -8.78
CA ASP A 55 4.17 11.16 -10.01
C ASP A 55 4.05 12.68 -10.01
N LYS A 56 4.72 13.33 -10.98
CA LYS A 56 4.69 14.78 -11.16
C LYS A 56 3.32 15.30 -11.57
N GLN A 57 2.48 14.49 -12.23
CA GLN A 57 1.18 14.95 -12.73
C GLN A 57 0.13 15.07 -11.62
N THR A 58 0.17 14.15 -10.66
CA THR A 58 -0.77 14.14 -9.53
C THR A 58 -0.19 14.73 -8.24
N GLY A 59 1.11 15.01 -8.20
CA GLY A 59 1.80 15.49 -7.00
C GLY A 59 1.72 14.48 -5.84
N SER A 60 1.67 13.18 -6.15
CA SER A 60 1.41 12.13 -5.18
C SER A 60 2.34 10.92 -5.37
N PHE A 61 2.56 10.18 -4.28
CA PHE A 61 3.32 8.93 -4.30
C PHE A 61 2.40 7.76 -4.65
N LEU A 62 2.77 7.01 -5.69
CA LEU A 62 2.09 5.80 -6.11
C LEU A 62 2.68 4.60 -5.37
N PRO A 63 1.87 3.85 -4.59
CA PRO A 63 2.35 2.64 -3.92
C PRO A 63 2.49 1.51 -4.95
N SER A 64 3.69 0.94 -5.04
CA SER A 64 3.97 -0.31 -5.75
C SER A 64 3.62 -0.31 -7.26
N THR A 65 4.44 0.36 -8.05
CA THR A 65 4.27 0.40 -9.51
C THR A 65 4.77 -0.91 -10.16
N PRO A 66 3.96 -1.61 -10.98
CA PRO A 66 4.42 -2.76 -11.75
C PRO A 66 5.59 -2.38 -12.66
N GLY A 67 6.68 -3.15 -12.67
CA GLY A 67 7.87 -2.86 -13.49
C GLY A 67 8.87 -1.86 -12.86
N LEU A 68 8.54 -1.26 -11.71
CA LEU A 68 9.53 -0.59 -10.86
C LEU A 68 10.17 -1.63 -9.94
N GLY A 69 11.48 -1.83 -10.08
CA GLY A 69 12.26 -2.70 -9.21
C GLY A 69 13.48 -2.00 -8.62
N MET A 70 14.00 -2.54 -7.54
CA MET A 70 15.24 -2.09 -6.90
C MET A 70 16.34 -3.12 -7.17
N HIS A 71 17.46 -2.68 -7.71
CA HIS A 71 18.67 -3.49 -7.75
C HIS A 71 19.41 -3.31 -6.42
N VAL A 72 19.71 -4.45 -5.80
CA VAL A 72 20.40 -4.51 -4.52
C VAL A 72 21.74 -5.20 -4.75
N GLU A 73 22.83 -4.48 -4.52
CA GLU A 73 24.20 -4.97 -4.67
C GLU A 73 24.94 -4.81 -3.34
N ILE A 74 25.48 -5.90 -2.79
CA ILE A 74 26.26 -5.93 -1.56
C ILE A 74 27.69 -6.33 -1.91
N LYS A 75 28.65 -5.57 -1.41
CA LYS A 75 30.08 -5.88 -1.49
C LYS A 75 30.67 -6.09 -0.10
N ASP A 76 31.56 -7.08 0.01
CA ASP A 76 32.43 -7.31 1.15
C ASP A 76 33.53 -6.23 1.26
N PRO A 77 34.29 -6.18 2.37
CA PRO A 77 35.42 -5.26 2.55
C PRO A 77 36.50 -5.41 1.46
N ASP A 78 36.68 -6.62 0.94
CA ASP A 78 37.58 -6.92 -0.18
C ASP A 78 36.99 -6.54 -1.55
N THR A 79 35.90 -5.77 -1.58
CA THR A 79 35.15 -5.34 -2.78
C THR A 79 34.52 -6.47 -3.60
N LYS A 80 34.51 -7.70 -3.07
CA LYS A 80 33.87 -8.86 -3.67
C LYS A 80 32.34 -8.75 -3.57
N ILE A 81 31.64 -9.03 -4.67
CA ILE A 81 30.17 -9.00 -4.71
C ILE A 81 29.62 -10.24 -3.99
N VAL A 82 28.93 -10.05 -2.86
CA VAL A 82 28.25 -11.11 -2.10
C VAL A 82 26.88 -11.40 -2.69
N LEU A 83 26.17 -10.34 -3.05
CA LEU A 83 24.81 -10.41 -3.56
C LEU A 83 24.61 -9.31 -4.59
N SER A 84 24.05 -9.66 -5.75
CA SER A 84 23.60 -8.71 -6.76
C SER A 84 22.31 -9.27 -7.38
N ARG A 85 21.18 -8.67 -7.03
CA ARG A 85 19.86 -9.13 -7.48
C ARG A 85 18.88 -7.97 -7.67
N GLN A 86 18.02 -8.12 -8.66
CA GLN A 86 16.87 -7.24 -8.87
C GLN A 86 15.67 -7.74 -8.06
N TYR A 87 15.07 -6.87 -7.29
CA TYR A 87 13.85 -7.12 -6.52
C TYR A 87 12.72 -6.17 -6.97
N GLY A 88 11.49 -6.44 -6.54
CA GLY A 88 10.32 -5.64 -6.87
C GLY A 88 10.24 -4.29 -6.14
N SER A 89 9.06 -3.68 -6.14
CA SER A 89 8.81 -2.42 -5.43
C SER A 89 8.73 -2.56 -3.90
N ASP A 90 8.37 -3.74 -3.41
CA ASP A 90 8.46 -4.11 -2.00
C ASP A 90 9.31 -5.38 -1.90
N GLY A 91 10.28 -5.39 -0.99
CA GLY A 91 11.26 -6.48 -0.95
C GLY A 91 12.01 -6.60 0.36
N ARG A 92 12.46 -7.82 0.62
CA ARG A 92 13.37 -8.17 1.71
C ARG A 92 14.57 -8.90 1.12
N PHE A 93 15.77 -8.35 1.32
CA PHE A 93 17.02 -9.03 0.99
C PHE A 93 17.68 -9.54 2.27
N THR A 94 18.48 -10.60 2.14
CA THR A 94 19.21 -11.19 3.25
C THR A 94 20.54 -11.69 2.74
N PHE A 95 21.63 -11.37 3.45
CA PHE A 95 22.96 -11.87 3.16
C PHE A 95 23.69 -12.17 4.47
N THR A 96 24.74 -12.98 4.38
CA THR A 96 25.63 -13.33 5.50
C THR A 96 27.01 -12.78 5.22
N SER A 97 27.58 -12.06 6.18
CA SER A 97 28.97 -11.62 6.11
C SER A 97 29.90 -12.80 6.43
N HIS A 98 30.90 -13.04 5.58
CA HIS A 98 31.93 -14.06 5.81
C HIS A 98 33.25 -13.47 6.30
N THR A 99 33.47 -12.18 6.06
CA THR A 99 34.68 -11.45 6.46
C THR A 99 34.29 -10.22 7.25
N PRO A 100 34.91 -9.97 8.43
CA PRO A 100 34.57 -8.80 9.22
C PRO A 100 35.10 -7.52 8.55
N GLY A 101 34.33 -6.44 8.60
CA GLY A 101 34.76 -5.12 8.14
C GLY A 101 33.66 -4.31 7.46
N GLU A 102 34.07 -3.29 6.70
CA GLU A 102 33.18 -2.38 5.98
C GLU A 102 32.51 -3.03 4.76
N HIS A 103 31.23 -3.36 4.88
CA HIS A 103 30.42 -3.84 3.77
C HIS A 103 29.71 -2.66 3.11
N GLN A 104 29.63 -2.68 1.79
CA GLN A 104 28.97 -1.64 1.01
C GLN A 104 27.63 -2.17 0.46
N ILE A 105 26.52 -1.64 0.98
CA ILE A 105 25.16 -1.98 0.57
C ILE A 105 24.66 -0.89 -0.37
N CYS A 106 24.51 -1.22 -1.65
CA CYS A 106 24.07 -0.26 -2.66
C CYS A 106 22.69 -0.58 -3.21
N LEU A 107 21.88 0.47 -3.31
CA LEU A 107 20.51 0.47 -3.83
C LEU A 107 20.44 1.41 -5.04
N HIS A 108 19.95 0.89 -6.16
CA HIS A 108 19.67 1.72 -7.34
C HIS A 108 18.52 1.14 -8.17
N SER A 109 17.82 2.03 -8.88
CA SER A 109 16.84 1.59 -9.88
C SER A 109 17.58 1.11 -11.14
N ASN A 110 17.19 -0.03 -11.69
CA ASN A 110 17.59 -0.47 -13.04
C ASN A 110 16.38 -0.45 -14.00
N SER A 111 15.31 0.26 -13.61
CA SER A 111 14.13 0.43 -14.45
C SER A 111 14.37 1.57 -15.44
N THR A 112 14.12 1.31 -16.72
CA THR A 112 14.15 2.36 -17.75
C THR A 112 13.00 3.34 -17.54
N LYS A 113 13.18 4.59 -17.97
CA LYS A 113 12.13 5.62 -17.94
C LYS A 113 10.81 5.13 -18.54
N MET A 114 10.89 4.35 -19.63
CA MET A 114 9.74 3.75 -20.29
C MET A 114 9.02 2.69 -19.43
N ALA A 115 9.77 1.81 -18.76
CA ALA A 115 9.18 0.86 -17.83
C ALA A 115 8.47 1.55 -16.66
N LEU A 116 9.04 2.65 -16.15
CA LEU A 116 8.42 3.47 -15.10
C LEU A 116 7.13 4.13 -15.57
N PHE A 117 7.11 4.71 -16.77
CA PHE A 117 5.90 5.31 -17.35
C PHE A 117 4.80 4.27 -17.60
N ALA A 118 5.14 3.13 -18.20
CA ALA A 118 4.20 2.05 -18.48
C ALA A 118 3.61 1.51 -17.17
N GLY A 119 4.46 1.26 -16.17
CA GLY A 119 4.04 0.82 -14.85
C GLY A 119 3.10 1.80 -14.17
N GLY A 120 3.40 3.10 -14.21
CA GLY A 120 2.53 4.14 -13.62
C GLY A 120 1.16 4.18 -14.27
N LYS A 121 1.10 4.01 -15.59
CA LYS A 121 -0.16 3.93 -16.35
C LYS A 121 -0.98 2.69 -15.98
N LEU A 122 -0.33 1.52 -15.92
CA LEU A 122 -0.98 0.25 -15.56
C LEU A 122 -1.54 0.29 -14.13
N TYR A 123 -0.78 0.79 -13.16
CA TYR A 123 -1.25 0.95 -11.79
C TYR A 123 -2.51 1.83 -11.71
N ARG A 124 -2.52 2.93 -12.48
CA ARG A 124 -3.65 3.85 -12.53
C ARG A 124 -4.88 3.15 -13.13
N GLU A 125 -4.71 2.43 -14.23
CA GLU A 125 -5.78 1.64 -14.88
C GLU A 125 -6.36 0.58 -13.94
N GLU A 126 -5.50 -0.15 -13.23
CA GLU A 126 -5.94 -1.16 -12.25
C GLU A 126 -6.72 -0.53 -11.09
N ARG A 127 -6.24 0.59 -10.54
CA ARG A 127 -6.97 1.35 -9.51
C ARG A 127 -8.32 1.84 -10.01
N PHE A 128 -8.40 2.34 -11.25
CA PHE A 128 -9.68 2.72 -11.85
C PHE A 128 -10.62 1.52 -12.01
N ARG A 129 -10.09 0.37 -12.45
CA ARG A 129 -10.87 -0.88 -12.58
C ARG A 129 -11.46 -1.31 -11.24
N MET A 130 -10.63 -1.35 -10.18
CA MET A 130 -11.07 -1.72 -8.83
C MET A 130 -12.13 -0.74 -8.29
N THR A 131 -11.97 0.55 -8.56
CA THR A 131 -12.95 1.56 -8.16
C THR A 131 -14.28 1.33 -8.87
N SER A 132 -14.24 1.11 -10.19
CA SER A 132 -15.42 0.83 -11.02
C SER A 132 -16.18 -0.41 -10.58
N GLU A 133 -15.48 -1.49 -10.24
CA GLU A 133 -16.11 -2.73 -9.78
C GLU A 133 -16.85 -2.52 -8.44
N SER A 134 -16.19 -1.87 -7.48
CA SER A 134 -16.77 -1.59 -6.16
C SER A 134 -17.96 -0.62 -6.22
N THR A 135 -17.91 0.40 -7.11
CA THR A 135 -19.03 1.32 -7.31
C THR A 135 -20.18 0.63 -8.03
N ASN A 136 -19.88 -0.17 -9.06
CA ASN A 136 -20.87 -0.91 -9.83
C ASN A 136 -21.68 -1.86 -8.93
N GLN A 137 -21.02 -2.62 -8.06
CA GLN A 137 -21.70 -3.53 -7.16
C GLN A 137 -22.64 -2.80 -6.18
N ARG A 138 -22.22 -1.65 -5.64
CA ARG A 138 -23.08 -0.83 -4.78
C ARG A 138 -24.29 -0.30 -5.53
N VAL A 139 -24.08 0.25 -6.73
CA VAL A 139 -25.15 0.82 -7.56
C VAL A 139 -26.19 -0.25 -7.96
N LEU A 140 -25.74 -1.46 -8.31
CA LEU A 140 -26.62 -2.59 -8.61
C LEU A 140 -27.54 -2.94 -7.42
N TRP A 141 -26.98 -3.01 -6.20
CA TRP A 141 -27.78 -3.27 -4.99
C TRP A 141 -28.81 -2.17 -4.71
N TRP A 142 -28.44 -0.91 -4.89
CA TRP A 142 -29.38 0.21 -4.77
C TRP A 142 -30.49 0.12 -5.83
N SER A 143 -30.16 -0.22 -7.08
CA SER A 143 -31.13 -0.36 -8.17
C SER A 143 -32.13 -1.50 -7.90
N ILE A 144 -31.65 -2.67 -7.47
CA ILE A 144 -32.52 -3.82 -7.13
C ILE A 144 -33.47 -3.46 -5.97
N THR A 145 -32.94 -2.81 -4.94
CA THR A 145 -33.73 -2.38 -3.78
C THR A 145 -34.82 -1.39 -4.20
N GLN A 146 -34.48 -0.40 -5.03
CA GLN A 146 -35.42 0.59 -5.54
C GLN A 146 -36.53 -0.03 -6.39
N THR A 147 -36.21 -0.96 -7.29
CA THR A 147 -37.21 -1.65 -8.12
C THR A 147 -38.19 -2.46 -7.27
N LEU A 148 -37.69 -3.17 -6.25
CA LEU A 148 -38.55 -3.92 -5.32
C LEU A 148 -39.52 -3.01 -4.55
N ILE A 149 -39.05 -1.85 -4.06
CA ILE A 149 -39.91 -0.88 -3.34
C ILE A 149 -41.03 -0.36 -4.24
N LEU A 150 -40.74 -0.05 -5.51
CA LEU A 150 -41.75 0.42 -6.47
C LEU A 150 -42.79 -0.67 -6.79
N LEU A 151 -42.37 -1.93 -6.90
CA LEU A 151 -43.29 -3.05 -7.12
C LEU A 151 -44.19 -3.28 -5.91
N VAL A 152 -43.64 -3.25 -4.69
CA VAL A 152 -44.41 -3.45 -3.45
C VAL A 152 -45.43 -2.34 -3.26
N THR A 153 -45.01 -1.08 -3.43
CA THR A 153 -45.93 0.07 -3.33
C THR A 153 -46.99 0.02 -4.42
N GLY A 154 -46.64 -0.33 -5.67
CA GLY A 154 -47.60 -0.50 -6.76
C GLY A 154 -48.67 -1.56 -6.47
N VAL A 155 -48.28 -2.74 -5.98
CA VAL A 155 -49.23 -3.81 -5.60
C VAL A 155 -50.11 -3.38 -4.43
N TRP A 156 -49.53 -2.71 -3.43
CA TRP A 156 -50.28 -2.21 -2.28
C TRP A 156 -51.32 -1.17 -2.68
N GLN A 157 -50.94 -0.20 -3.53
CA GLN A 157 -51.84 0.83 -4.09
C GLN A 157 -53.03 0.18 -4.80
N MET A 158 -52.79 -0.82 -5.65
CA MET A 158 -53.85 -1.53 -6.37
C MET A 158 -54.79 -2.32 -5.45
N ARG A 159 -54.26 -2.95 -4.39
CA ARG A 159 -55.08 -3.66 -3.39
C ARG A 159 -55.91 -2.70 -2.55
N HIS A 160 -55.33 -1.59 -2.13
CA HIS A 160 -56.02 -0.59 -1.33
C HIS A 160 -57.16 0.07 -2.10
N LEU A 161 -56.94 0.44 -3.37
CA LEU A 161 -57.98 0.98 -4.23
C LEU A 161 -59.13 -0.02 -4.42
N LYS A 162 -58.83 -1.31 -4.66
CA LYS A 162 -59.86 -2.36 -4.76
C LYS A 162 -60.69 -2.49 -3.47
N SER A 163 -60.04 -2.45 -2.31
CA SER A 163 -60.72 -2.49 -1.01
C SER A 163 -61.66 -1.29 -0.79
N PHE A 164 -61.30 -0.10 -1.29
CA PHE A 164 -62.18 1.07 -1.24
C PHE A 164 -63.41 0.97 -2.15
N PHE A 165 -63.28 0.38 -3.35
CA PHE A 165 -64.41 0.21 -4.27
C PHE A 165 -65.31 -0.96 -3.89
N GLU A 166 -64.78 -2.04 -3.31
CA GLU A 166 -65.60 -3.11 -2.73
C GLU A 166 -66.43 -2.62 -1.54
N ALA A 167 -65.84 -1.80 -0.65
CA ALA A 167 -66.56 -1.21 0.48
C ALA A 167 -67.64 -0.18 0.09
N LYS A 168 -67.59 0.35 -1.15
CA LYS A 168 -68.59 1.28 -1.70
C LYS A 168 -69.54 0.65 -2.72
N LYS A 169 -69.51 -0.67 -2.93
CA LYS A 169 -70.52 -1.39 -3.69
C LYS A 169 -71.75 -1.70 -2.81
N LEU A 170 -72.43 -0.64 -2.38
CA LEU A 170 -73.73 -0.64 -1.72
C LEU A 170 -74.51 0.60 -2.18
N VAL A 171 -74.90 0.61 -3.47
CA VAL A 171 -76.26 0.82 -4.01
C VAL A 171 -76.31 0.14 -5.38
#